data_AF-A0A1Y1L3J0-F1
#
_entry.id   AF-A0A1Y1L3J0-F1
#
_cell.length_a   1.000
_cell.length_b   1.000
_cell.length_c   1.000
_cell.angle_alpha   90.00
_cell.angle_beta   90.00
_cell.angle_gamma   90.00
#
_symmetry.space_group_name_H-M   'P 1'
#
loop_
_entity.id
_entity.type
_entity.pdbx_description
1 polymer ?
#
loop_
_entity_poly.entity_id
_entity_poly.type
_entity_poly.pdbx_seq_one_letter_code
_entity_poly.pdbx_strand_id
1 'polypeptide(L)'
;KCANCDYNTNDKHYFKQHLLKHKISKDFKCDHCDYETNNRNLFNGHRLKHKVYNDFKCANCDYETHNKYYFKQHLLKHAVSKDFKCANCDYKTSNKYHFKQHLLKHTD
;
A
#
# COMPACT_ATOMS: atom_id res chain seq x y z
N LYS A 1 16.41 -4.90 -11.71
CA LYS A 1 17.46 -4.73 -10.67
C LYS A 1 17.89 -3.26 -10.60
N CYS A 2 18.12 -2.71 -9.40
CA CYS A 2 18.62 -1.35 -9.18
C CYS A 2 20.14 -1.28 -9.40
N ALA A 3 20.64 -0.14 -9.89
CA ALA A 3 22.07 0.09 -10.05
C ALA A 3 22.78 0.49 -8.75
N ASN A 4 22.05 1.08 -7.78
CA ASN A 4 22.63 1.70 -6.59
C ASN A 4 22.50 0.83 -5.32
N CYS A 5 21.87 -0.33 -5.41
CA CYS A 5 21.67 -1.26 -4.29
C CYS A 5 21.16 -2.62 -4.79
N ASP A 6 21.05 -3.60 -3.88
CA ASP A 6 20.63 -4.96 -4.20
C ASP A 6 19.13 -5.12 -4.50
N TYR A 7 18.35 -4.04 -4.49
CA TYR A 7 16.91 -4.10 -4.75
C TYR A 7 16.59 -4.63 -6.16
N ASN A 8 15.70 -5.60 -6.25
CA ASN A 8 15.19 -6.13 -7.50
C ASN A 8 13.66 -6.31 -7.46
N THR A 9 13.01 -6.04 -8.59
CA THR A 9 11.58 -6.26 -8.78
C THR A 9 11.29 -6.39 -10.27
N ASN A 10 10.29 -7.20 -10.60
CA ASN A 10 9.79 -7.36 -11.97
C ASN A 10 8.69 -6.33 -12.30
N ASP A 11 8.24 -5.56 -11.30
CA ASP A 11 7.20 -4.54 -11.46
C ASP A 11 7.84 -3.15 -11.71
N LYS A 12 7.60 -2.60 -12.89
CA LYS A 12 8.10 -1.28 -13.32
C LYS A 12 7.61 -0.13 -12.44
N HIS A 13 6.40 -0.21 -11.90
CA HIS A 13 5.84 0.81 -11.01
C HIS A 13 6.57 0.81 -9.66
N TYR A 14 6.78 -0.37 -9.06
CA TYR A 14 7.57 -0.47 -7.84
C TYR A 14 9.03 -0.08 -8.04
N PHE A 15 9.62 -0.41 -9.20
CA PHE A 15 10.97 0.02 -9.53
C PHE A 15 11.09 1.54 -9.60
N LYS A 16 10.18 2.24 -10.29
CA LYS A 16 10.13 3.71 -10.31
C LYS A 16 9.99 4.31 -8.93
N GLN A 17 9.10 3.76 -8.09
CA GLN A 17 8.95 4.24 -6.71
C GLN A 17 10.21 3.99 -5.87
N HIS A 18 10.88 2.87 -6.06
CA HIS A 18 12.13 2.56 -5.36
C HIS A 18 13.23 3.59 -5.68
N LEU A 19 13.36 4.02 -6.94
CA LEU A 19 14.37 5.02 -7.34
C LEU A 19 14.23 6.34 -6.58
N LEU A 20 13.03 6.68 -6.09
CA LEU A 20 12.79 7.87 -5.28
C LEU A 20 13.52 7.84 -3.93
N LYS A 21 13.92 6.65 -3.44
CA LYS A 21 14.73 6.51 -2.22
C LYS A 21 16.17 6.96 -2.41
N HIS A 22 16.69 6.89 -3.64
CA HIS A 22 18.04 7.31 -3.97
C HIS A 22 18.13 8.79 -4.32
N LYS A 23 16.98 9.48 -4.43
CA LYS A 23 16.94 10.91 -4.70
C LYS A 23 17.23 11.69 -3.41
N ILE A 24 18.26 12.54 -3.45
CA ILE A 24 18.72 13.33 -2.29
C ILE A 24 17.71 14.42 -1.92
N SER A 25 17.20 15.17 -2.90
CA SER A 25 16.19 16.20 -2.63
C SER A 25 14.87 15.53 -2.27
N LYS A 26 14.16 16.03 -1.26
CA LYS A 26 12.81 15.59 -0.89
C LYS A 26 11.79 16.63 -1.35
N ASP A 27 10.96 16.24 -2.32
CA ASP A 27 10.04 17.16 -2.98
C ASP A 27 8.77 17.43 -2.17
N PHE A 28 8.39 16.54 -1.25
CA PHE A 28 7.18 16.68 -0.43
C PHE A 28 7.54 16.81 1.04
N LYS A 29 7.29 17.99 1.61
CA LYS A 29 7.56 18.34 3.01
C LYS A 29 6.26 18.61 3.74
N CYS A 30 6.16 18.16 4.99
CA CYS A 30 4.98 18.39 5.81
C CYS A 30 5.07 19.75 6.51
N ASP A 31 3.98 20.51 6.48
CA ASP A 31 3.92 21.83 7.15
C ASP A 31 3.69 21.72 8.66
N HIS A 32 3.43 20.51 9.19
CA HIS A 32 3.07 20.27 10.59
C HIS A 32 4.12 19.46 11.36
N CYS A 33 5.15 18.92 10.70
CA CYS A 33 6.24 18.16 11.33
C CYS A 33 7.42 17.99 10.36
N ASP A 34 8.53 17.45 10.83
CA ASP A 34 9.76 17.25 10.03
C ASP A 34 9.68 16.10 9.00
N TYR A 35 8.49 15.57 8.72
CA TYR A 35 8.33 14.50 7.75
C TYR A 35 8.48 15.01 6.32
N GLU A 36 9.40 14.37 5.59
CA GLU A 36 9.67 14.69 4.20
C GLU A 36 9.84 13.40 3.37
N THR A 37 9.37 13.40 2.13
CA THR A 37 9.50 12.26 1.21
C THR A 37 9.49 12.69 -0.26
N ASN A 38 9.98 11.83 -1.15
CA ASN A 38 9.83 11.98 -2.60
C ASN A 38 8.63 11.24 -3.17
N ASN A 39 7.93 10.46 -2.35
CA ASN A 39 6.81 9.67 -2.77
C ASN A 39 5.50 10.35 -2.42
N ARG A 40 4.81 10.87 -3.44
CA ARG A 40 3.51 11.56 -3.29
C ARG A 40 2.47 10.70 -2.57
N ASN A 41 2.43 9.40 -2.81
CA ASN A 41 1.46 8.51 -2.17
C ASN A 41 1.75 8.37 -0.67
N LEU A 42 3.03 8.25 -0.30
CA LEU A 42 3.44 8.22 1.11
C LEU A 42 3.15 9.57 1.78
N PHE A 43 3.42 10.69 1.10
CA PHE A 43 3.12 12.01 1.62
C PHE A 43 1.63 12.22 1.87
N ASN A 44 0.78 11.87 0.90
CA ASN A 44 -0.66 11.95 1.06
C ASN A 44 -1.17 11.07 2.21
N GLY A 45 -0.65 9.85 2.34
CA GLY A 45 -0.97 8.96 3.46
C GLY A 45 -0.49 9.51 4.82
N HIS A 46 0.70 10.13 4.84
CA HIS A 46 1.24 10.77 6.03
C HIS A 46 0.36 11.93 6.49
N ARG A 47 -0.11 12.79 5.56
CA ARG A 47 -0.99 13.93 5.89
C ARG A 47 -2.26 13.52 6.63
N LEU A 48 -2.75 12.31 6.38
CA LEU A 48 -3.92 11.76 7.08
C LEU A 48 -3.66 11.51 8.57
N LYS A 49 -2.40 11.41 9.02
CA LYS A 49 -2.06 11.27 10.45
C LYS A 49 -2.26 12.55 11.25
N HIS A 50 -2.21 13.71 10.58
CA HIS A 50 -2.44 15.02 11.20
C HIS A 50 -3.93 15.38 11.26
N LYS A 51 -4.80 14.55 10.68
CA LYS A 51 -6.24 14.71 10.87
C LYS A 51 -6.62 14.27 12.29
N VAL A 52 -7.46 15.07 12.92
CA VAL A 52 -7.94 14.85 14.29
C VAL A 52 -9.17 13.92 14.32
N TYR A 53 -9.89 13.77 13.20
CA TYR A 53 -11.13 13.00 13.13
C TYR A 53 -11.11 11.94 12.04
N ASN A 54 -11.38 10.68 12.42
CA ASN A 54 -11.45 9.56 11.49
C ASN A 54 -12.67 9.69 10.57
N ASP A 55 -12.43 9.83 9.27
CA ASP A 55 -13.46 9.94 8.23
C ASP A 55 -14.25 8.64 8.02
N PHE A 56 -13.66 7.48 8.33
CA PHE A 56 -14.23 6.17 8.06
C PHE A 56 -14.31 5.33 9.34
N LYS A 57 -15.52 5.05 9.81
CA LYS A 57 -15.80 4.20 10.98
C LYS A 57 -16.52 2.93 10.55
N CYS A 58 -16.10 1.79 11.11
CA CYS A 58 -16.76 0.53 10.85
C CYS A 58 -18.06 0.46 11.64
N ALA A 59 -19.13 -0.03 11.02
CA ALA A 59 -20.41 -0.25 11.71
C ALA A 59 -20.41 -1.55 12.54
N ASN A 60 -19.45 -2.44 12.28
CA ASN A 60 -19.44 -3.81 12.83
C ASN A 60 -18.40 -4.02 13.93
N CYS A 61 -17.55 -3.03 14.20
CA CYS A 61 -16.55 -3.03 15.27
C CYS A 61 -16.01 -1.61 15.50
N ASP A 62 -15.14 -1.43 16.51
CA ASP A 62 -14.56 -0.13 16.88
C ASP A 62 -13.43 0.36 15.94
N TYR A 63 -13.24 -0.29 14.77
CA TYR A 63 -12.20 0.12 13.83
C TYR A 63 -12.58 1.43 13.13
N GLU A 64 -11.68 2.40 13.19
CA GLU A 64 -11.79 3.67 12.49
C GLU A 64 -10.46 4.08 11.84
N THR A 65 -10.54 4.78 10.70
CA THR A 65 -9.35 5.25 9.97
C THR A 65 -9.65 6.48 9.13
N HIS A 66 -8.63 7.29 8.90
CA HIS A 66 -8.62 8.39 7.94
C HIS A 66 -8.41 7.92 6.47
N ASN A 67 -8.01 6.66 6.26
CA ASN A 67 -7.61 6.15 4.95
C ASN A 67 -8.67 5.24 4.34
N LYS A 68 -9.31 5.71 3.26
CA LYS A 68 -10.34 4.98 2.51
C LYS A 68 -9.87 3.61 2.01
N TYR A 69 -8.62 3.48 1.58
CA TYR A 69 -8.08 2.20 1.11
C TYR A 69 -8.03 1.19 2.26
N TYR A 70 -7.48 1.58 3.42
CA TYR A 70 -7.44 0.69 4.59
C TYR A 70 -8.83 0.38 5.11
N PHE A 71 -9.77 1.33 5.08
CA PHE A 71 -11.15 1.06 5.45
C PHE A 71 -11.80 -0.01 4.56
N LYS A 72 -11.67 0.11 3.23
CA LYS A 72 -12.16 -0.91 2.29
C LYS A 72 -11.53 -2.28 2.54
N GLN A 73 -10.22 -2.33 2.79
CA GLN A 73 -9.52 -3.59 3.11
C GLN A 73 -9.99 -4.18 4.44
N HIS A 74 -10.23 -3.33 5.44
CA HIS A 74 -10.79 -3.74 6.71
C HIS A 74 -12.18 -4.36 6.55
N LEU A 75 -13.06 -3.78 5.74
CA LEU A 75 -14.40 -4.33 5.49
C LEU A 75 -14.36 -5.75 4.89
N LEU A 76 -13.31 -6.11 4.14
CA LEU A 76 -13.12 -7.47 3.63
C LEU A 76 -12.91 -8.51 4.74
N LYS A 77 -12.55 -8.10 5.96
CA LYS A 77 -12.47 -9.00 7.12
C LYS A 77 -13.85 -9.37 7.68
N HIS A 78 -14.83 -8.46 7.54
CA HIS A 78 -16.20 -8.69 7.96
C HIS A 78 -17.03 -9.39 6.88
N ALA A 79 -16.70 -9.15 5.61
CA ALA A 79 -17.23 -9.98 4.54
C ALA A 79 -16.64 -11.39 4.70
N VAL A 80 -17.50 -12.42 4.74
CA VAL A 80 -17.10 -13.82 4.54
C VAL A 80 -16.71 -13.99 3.06
N SER A 81 -15.68 -13.26 2.61
CA SER A 81 -15.24 -13.33 1.23
C SER A 81 -14.43 -14.60 1.07
N LYS A 82 -14.82 -15.46 0.13
CA LYS A 82 -14.01 -16.57 -0.35
C LYS A 82 -12.60 -16.05 -0.63
N ASP A 83 -11.61 -16.59 0.08
CA ASP A 83 -10.21 -16.33 -0.22
C ASP A 83 -9.96 -16.59 -1.72
N PHE A 84 -9.29 -15.66 -2.40
CA PHE A 84 -8.69 -15.93 -3.70
C PHE A 84 -7.51 -16.89 -3.47
N LYS A 85 -7.68 -18.15 -3.87
CA LYS A 85 -6.66 -19.20 -3.78
C LYS A 85 -5.96 -19.35 -5.11
N CYS A 86 -4.64 -19.43 -5.08
CA CYS A 86 -3.86 -19.76 -6.27
C CYS A 86 -4.04 -21.25 -6.58
N ALA A 87 -4.13 -21.59 -7.88
CA ALA A 87 -4.19 -22.98 -8.32
C ALA A 87 -2.81 -23.65 -8.33
N ASN A 88 -1.73 -22.86 -8.39
CA ASN A 88 -0.37 -23.34 -8.63
C ASN A 88 0.49 -23.38 -7.34
N CYS A 89 -0.04 -22.91 -6.21
CA CYS A 89 0.63 -22.92 -4.91
C CYS A 89 -0.37 -22.64 -3.76
N ASP A 90 0.09 -22.74 -2.51
CA ASP A 90 -0.75 -22.54 -1.32
C ASP A 90 -1.10 -21.07 -1.01
N TYR A 91 -0.76 -20.13 -1.88
CA TYR A 91 -1.05 -18.71 -1.67
C TYR A 91 -2.56 -18.44 -1.68
N LYS A 92 -3.04 -17.77 -0.62
CA LYS A 92 -4.43 -17.35 -0.48
C LYS A 92 -4.52 -15.91 0.05
N THR A 93 -5.49 -15.15 -0.43
CA THR A 93 -5.73 -13.79 0.06
C THR A 93 -7.18 -13.36 -0.18
N SER A 94 -7.76 -12.55 0.71
CA SER A 94 -9.04 -11.87 0.48
C SER A 94 -8.90 -10.63 -0.42
N ASN A 95 -7.67 -10.19 -0.74
CA ASN A 95 -7.40 -9.00 -1.53
C ASN A 95 -7.16 -9.34 -3.02
N LYS A 96 -8.12 -8.98 -3.87
CA LYS A 96 -8.06 -9.20 -5.33
C LYS A 96 -6.83 -8.59 -6.01
N TYR A 97 -6.36 -7.43 -5.56
CA TYR A 97 -5.17 -6.79 -6.13
C TYR A 97 -3.92 -7.62 -5.84
N HIS A 98 -3.74 -8.06 -4.59
CA HIS A 98 -2.63 -8.95 -4.23
C HIS A 98 -2.69 -10.29 -4.97
N PHE A 99 -3.88 -10.85 -5.15
CA PHE A 99 -4.05 -12.08 -5.92
C PHE A 99 -3.61 -11.91 -7.38
N LYS A 100 -4.05 -10.85 -8.07
CA LYS A 100 -3.60 -10.55 -9.44
C LYS A 100 -2.09 -10.38 -9.53
N GLN A 101 -1.50 -9.63 -8.60
CA GLN A 101 -0.05 -9.43 -8.54
C GLN A 101 0.71 -10.74 -8.27
N HIS A 102 0.14 -11.62 -7.46
CA HIS A 102 0.69 -12.95 -7.23
C HIS A 102 0.69 -13.81 -8.50
N LEU A 103 -0.39 -13.80 -9.29
CA LEU A 103 -0.48 -14.58 -10.53
C LEU A 103 0.60 -14.20 -11.56
N LEU A 104 1.01 -12.93 -11.60
CA LEU A 104 2.10 -12.46 -12.46
C LEU A 104 3.45 -13.13 -12.13
N LYS A 105 3.62 -13.71 -10.94
CA LYS A 105 4.83 -14.48 -10.59
C LYS A 105 4.86 -15.89 -11.19
N HIS A 106 3.71 -16.39 -11.64
CA HIS A 106 3.58 -17.69 -12.30
C HIS A 106 3.54 -17.58 -13.83
N THR A 107 3.51 -16.35 -14.35
CA THR A 107 3.55 -16.06 -15.80
C THR A 107 4.98 -15.61 -16.13
N ASP A 108 5.89 -16.57 -16.20
CA ASP A 108 7.21 -16.42 -16.80
C ASP A 108 7.19 -17.10 -18.18
#